data_AF-G4QCS3-F1
#
_entry.id   AF-G4QCS3-F1
#
_cell.length_a   1.000
_cell.length_b   1.000
_cell.length_c   1.000
_cell.angle_alpha   90.00
_cell.angle_beta   90.00
_cell.angle_gamma   90.00
#
_symmetry.space_group_name_H-M   'P 1'
#
loop_
_entity.id
_entity.type
_entity.pdbx_description
1 polymer ?
#
loop_
_entity_poly.entity_id
_entity_poly.type
_entity_poly.pdbx_seq_one_letter_code
_entity_poly.pdbx_strand_id
1 'polypeptide(L)'
;MQAPASYRCEIKERTRTLDQNAKLWAMLTEVSKQLQWQVNGELTYLTPSEWKDIFTASLNQETNRIAKGLRGGYVMLGLSTSKMTKSQMIELIEFISAFCAEQGVKIDVQE
;
A
#
# COMPACT_ATOMS: atom_id res chain seq x y z
N MET A 1 26.78 12.68 -8.34
CA MET A 1 25.65 12.43 -9.24
C MET A 1 24.96 13.76 -9.52
N GLN A 2 24.94 14.21 -10.77
CA GLN A 2 24.23 15.42 -11.16
C GLN A 2 22.97 14.98 -11.90
N ALA A 3 21.81 15.34 -11.37
CA ALA A 3 20.54 15.03 -11.98
C ALA A 3 20.36 15.91 -13.23
N PRO A 4 19.86 15.39 -14.37
CA PRO A 4 19.58 16.20 -15.55
C PRO A 4 18.59 17.35 -15.25
N ALA A 5 18.50 18.33 -16.15
CA ALA A 5 17.51 19.39 -16.03
C ALA A 5 16.10 18.79 -15.85
N SER A 6 15.39 19.22 -14.80
CA SER A 6 14.09 18.72 -14.32
C SER A 6 14.09 17.48 -13.40
N TYR A 7 15.25 17.00 -12.94
CA TYR A 7 15.33 15.88 -11.98
C TYR A 7 16.00 16.30 -10.65
N ARG A 8 15.58 15.68 -9.54
CA ARG A 8 16.17 15.87 -8.20
C ARG A 8 16.65 14.51 -7.68
N CYS A 9 17.95 14.39 -7.41
CA CYS A 9 18.48 13.25 -6.66
C CYS A 9 18.56 13.60 -5.18
N GLU A 10 18.01 12.74 -4.33
CA GLU A 10 18.08 12.88 -2.87
C GLU A 10 18.74 11.63 -2.28
N ILE A 11 19.86 11.82 -1.57
CA ILE A 11 20.57 10.75 -0.88
C ILE A 11 20.24 10.90 0.61
N LYS A 12 19.66 9.86 1.20
CA LYS A 12 19.27 9.83 2.61
C LYS A 12 19.81 8.55 3.24
N GLU A 13 20.20 8.64 4.51
CA GLU A 13 20.58 7.46 5.28
C GLU A 13 19.43 6.44 5.30
N ARG A 14 19.78 5.15 5.19
CA ARG A 14 18.83 4.04 5.30
C ARG A 14 18.32 3.99 6.73
N THR A 15 17.17 4.61 6.97
CA THR A 15 16.49 4.46 8.26
C THR A 15 15.84 3.09 8.33
N ARG A 16 15.70 2.55 9.55
CA ARG A 16 14.98 1.29 9.80
C ARG A 16 13.53 1.32 9.25
N THR A 17 12.95 2.50 9.07
CA THR A 17 11.64 2.72 8.45
C THR A 17 11.67 2.56 6.92
N LEU A 18 12.78 2.88 6.25
CA LEU A 18 12.93 2.72 4.80
C LEU A 18 12.88 1.25 4.40
N ASP A 19 13.49 0.39 5.22
CA ASP A 19 13.49 -1.05 5.04
C ASP A 19 12.09 -1.66 5.13
N GLN A 20 11.32 -1.24 6.14
CA GLN A 20 9.92 -1.66 6.30
C GLN A 20 9.04 -1.15 5.14
N ASN A 21 9.29 0.06 4.64
CA ASN A 21 8.61 0.56 3.47
C ASN A 21 8.96 -0.25 2.21
N ALA A 22 10.23 -0.61 2.00
CA ALA A 22 10.63 -1.48 0.89
C ALA A 22 9.95 -2.85 0.98
N LYS A 23 9.92 -3.46 2.17
CA LYS A 23 9.22 -4.72 2.44
C LYS A 23 7.73 -4.62 2.12
N LEU A 24 7.06 -3.55 2.57
CA LEU A 24 5.65 -3.31 2.25
C LEU A 24 5.41 -3.32 0.73
N TRP A 25 6.19 -2.56 -0.03
CA TRP A 25 6.03 -2.48 -1.49
C TRP A 25 6.34 -3.81 -2.20
N ALA A 26 7.29 -4.59 -1.71
CA ALA A 26 7.56 -5.93 -2.22
C ALA A 26 6.34 -6.85 -2.06
N MET A 27 5.75 -6.90 -0.86
CA MET A 27 4.54 -7.72 -0.60
C MET A 27 3.36 -7.28 -1.48
N LEU A 28 3.10 -5.97 -1.58
CA LEU A 28 2.04 -5.43 -2.42
C LEU A 28 2.23 -5.78 -3.90
N THR A 29 3.48 -5.83 -4.36
CA THR A 29 3.81 -6.22 -5.73
C THR A 29 3.49 -7.68 -5.99
N GLU A 30 3.77 -8.57 -5.03
CA GLU A 30 3.43 -9.99 -5.15
C GLU A 30 1.92 -10.22 -5.13
N VAL A 31 1.18 -9.53 -4.26
CA VAL A 31 -0.30 -9.57 -4.27
C VAL A 31 -0.85 -9.08 -5.61
N SER A 32 -0.34 -7.96 -6.12
CA SER A 32 -0.75 -7.38 -7.40
C SER A 32 -0.60 -8.34 -8.58
N LYS A 33 0.44 -9.18 -8.58
CA LYS A 33 0.68 -10.16 -9.64
C LYS A 33 -0.16 -11.43 -9.52
N GLN A 34 -0.44 -11.86 -8.29
CA GLN A 34 -0.98 -13.20 -8.03
C GLN A 34 -2.49 -13.20 -7.78
N LEU A 35 -3.07 -12.07 -7.36
CA LEU A 35 -4.45 -12.00 -6.91
C LEU A 35 -5.29 -11.06 -7.80
N GLN A 36 -6.41 -11.58 -8.30
CA GLN A 36 -7.47 -10.78 -8.89
C GLN A 36 -8.48 -10.39 -7.81
N TRP A 37 -9.03 -9.18 -7.90
CA TRP A 37 -10.00 -8.67 -6.96
C TRP A 37 -11.19 -8.03 -7.67
N GLN A 38 -12.34 -7.99 -7.00
CA GLN A 38 -13.53 -7.38 -7.56
C GLN A 38 -13.42 -5.85 -7.51
N VAL A 39 -13.44 -5.23 -8.68
CA VAL A 39 -13.47 -3.77 -8.87
C VAL A 39 -14.64 -3.46 -9.79
N ASN A 40 -15.60 -2.67 -9.32
CA ASN A 40 -16.82 -2.33 -10.06
C ASN A 40 -17.60 -3.55 -10.59
N GLY A 41 -17.51 -4.70 -9.91
CA GLY A 41 -18.20 -5.93 -10.28
C GLY A 41 -17.42 -6.87 -11.20
N GLU A 42 -16.23 -6.49 -11.67
CA GLU A 42 -15.34 -7.35 -12.46
C GLU A 42 -14.11 -7.78 -11.68
N LEU A 43 -13.64 -9.00 -11.91
CA LEU A 43 -12.36 -9.49 -11.38
C LEU A 43 -11.23 -8.93 -12.23
N THR A 44 -10.41 -8.06 -11.65
CA THR A 44 -9.24 -7.47 -12.30
C THR A 44 -8.01 -7.58 -11.41
N TYR A 45 -6.84 -7.56 -12.04
CA TYR A 45 -5.60 -7.28 -11.32
C TYR A 45 -5.56 -5.80 -10.95
N LEU A 46 -5.18 -5.55 -9.70
CA LEU A 46 -4.98 -4.22 -9.14
C LEU A 46 -3.50 -3.91 -9.08
N THR A 47 -3.13 -2.64 -9.25
CA THR A 47 -1.74 -2.19 -9.08
C THR A 47 -1.32 -2.26 -7.59
N PRO A 48 -0.01 -2.28 -7.29
CA PRO A 48 0.46 -2.30 -5.89
C PRO A 48 -0.02 -1.08 -5.09
N SER A 49 -0.21 0.07 -5.75
CA SER A 49 -0.72 1.28 -5.12
C SER A 49 -2.19 1.15 -4.75
N GLU A 50 -3.02 0.55 -5.60
CA GLU A 50 -4.43 0.31 -5.30
C GLU A 50 -4.59 -0.73 -4.19
N TRP A 51 -3.79 -1.79 -4.20
CA TRP A 51 -3.74 -2.75 -3.09
C TRP A 51 -3.40 -2.07 -1.77
N LYS A 52 -2.42 -1.15 -1.77
CA LYS A 52 -2.08 -0.36 -0.58
C LYS A 52 -3.29 0.44 -0.09
N ASP A 53 -4.04 1.07 -0.99
CA ASP A 53 -5.24 1.82 -0.60
C ASP A 53 -6.31 0.91 0.02
N ILE A 54 -6.49 -0.31 -0.50
CA ILE A 54 -7.40 -1.32 0.08
C ILE A 54 -6.94 -1.75 1.48
N PHE A 55 -5.68 -2.17 1.65
CA PHE A 55 -5.19 -2.64 2.95
C PHE A 55 -5.22 -1.54 4.01
N THR A 56 -4.85 -0.31 3.63
CA THR A 56 -4.87 0.83 4.56
C THR A 56 -6.30 1.26 4.93
N ALA A 57 -7.26 1.11 4.01
CA ALA A 57 -8.68 1.28 4.29
C ALA A 57 -9.22 0.25 5.30
N SER A 58 -8.71 -1.00 5.26
CA SER A 58 -9.14 -2.08 6.15
C SER A 58 -8.64 -1.98 7.59
N LEU A 59 -7.47 -1.37 7.84
CA LEU A 59 -6.92 -1.21 9.19
C LEU A 59 -7.63 -0.14 10.03
N ASN A 60 -8.27 0.82 9.38
CA ASN A 60 -8.80 2.02 10.04
C ASN A 60 -10.28 2.23 9.72
N GLN A 61 -11.06 1.15 9.79
CA GLN A 61 -12.49 1.15 9.47
C GLN A 61 -13.27 2.23 10.23
N GLU A 62 -12.86 2.55 11.46
CA GLU A 62 -13.48 3.56 12.31
C GLU A 62 -13.10 5.02 11.96
N THR A 63 -11.98 5.25 11.28
CA THR A 63 -11.49 6.62 10.96
C THR A 63 -11.49 6.94 9.46
N ASN A 64 -12.07 6.06 8.63
CA ASN A 64 -12.20 6.29 7.20
C ASN A 64 -13.05 7.53 6.92
N ARG A 65 -12.39 8.57 6.40
CA ARG A 65 -13.04 9.85 6.08
C ARG A 65 -13.64 9.76 4.69
N ILE A 66 -14.97 9.84 4.61
CA ILE A 66 -15.68 9.89 3.33
C ILE A 66 -16.02 11.34 3.02
N ALA A 67 -15.59 11.82 1.86
CA ALA A 67 -15.92 13.15 1.35
C ALA A 67 -16.97 13.05 0.24
N LYS A 68 -17.75 14.12 0.08
CA LYS A 68 -18.65 14.27 -1.07
C LYS A 68 -17.81 14.55 -2.32
N GLY A 69 -18.04 13.77 -3.38
CA GLY A 69 -17.38 13.97 -4.67
C GLY A 69 -17.83 15.28 -5.33
N LEU A 70 -16.90 15.93 -6.04
CA LEU A 70 -17.16 17.21 -6.73
C LEU A 70 -18.17 17.09 -7.88
N ARG A 71 -18.33 15.89 -8.45
CA ARG A 71 -19.28 15.57 -9.53
C ARG A 71 -20.41 14.65 -9.07
N GLY A 72 -20.68 14.62 -7.76
CA GLY A 72 -21.54 13.61 -7.14
C GLY A 72 -20.76 12.37 -6.71
N GLY A 73 -21.46 11.45 -6.04
CA GLY A 73 -20.84 10.27 -5.43
C GLY A 73 -20.03 10.58 -4.16
N TYR A 74 -19.26 9.60 -3.72
CA TYR A 74 -18.44 9.66 -2.51
C TYR A 74 -17.00 9.29 -2.86
N VAL A 75 -16.05 9.95 -2.19
CA VAL A 75 -14.63 9.65 -2.32
C VAL A 75 -14.11 9.30 -0.94
N MET A 76 -13.50 8.13 -0.82
CA MET A 76 -12.78 7.76 0.38
C MET A 76 -11.44 8.51 0.41
N LEU A 77 -11.22 9.29 1.46
CA LEU A 77 -9.94 9.95 1.71
C LEU A 77 -9.03 8.93 2.40
N GLY A 78 -8.22 8.23 1.61
CA GLY A 78 -7.28 7.24 2.10
C GLY A 78 -6.26 7.84 3.09
N LEU A 79 -5.76 6.98 3.97
CA LEU A 79 -4.70 7.34 4.90
C LEU A 79 -3.36 7.38 4.16
N SER A 80 -2.66 8.50 4.26
CA SER A 80 -1.30 8.58 3.76
C SER A 80 -0.39 7.72 4.65
N THR A 81 0.15 6.64 4.10
CA THR A 81 1.15 5.79 4.78
C THR A 81 2.38 6.59 5.23
N SER A 82 2.64 7.75 4.60
CA SER A 82 3.71 8.67 4.97
C SER A 82 3.51 9.32 6.35
N LYS A 83 2.30 9.29 6.90
CA LYS A 83 1.97 9.81 8.24
C LYS A 83 1.79 8.72 9.30
N MET A 84 1.93 7.45 8.91
CA MET A 84 1.78 6.33 9.84
C MET A 84 2.94 6.29 10.82
N THR A 85 2.63 5.96 12.08
CA THR A 85 3.65 5.63 13.06
C THR A 85 4.30 4.29 12.73
N LYS A 86 5.48 4.04 13.30
CA LYS A 86 6.18 2.75 13.12
C LYS A 86 5.31 1.56 13.53
N SER A 87 4.53 1.69 14.61
CA SER A 87 3.65 0.62 15.10
C SER A 87 2.56 0.28 14.08
N GLN A 88 1.91 1.30 13.51
CA GLN A 88 0.89 1.12 12.48
C GLN A 88 1.45 0.48 11.21
N MET A 89 2.71 0.79 10.86
CA MET A 89 3.35 0.18 9.70
C MET A 89 3.66 -1.31 9.93
N ILE A 90 4.06 -1.69 11.14
CA ILE A 90 4.26 -3.11 11.50
C ILE A 90 2.93 -3.85 11.44
N GLU A 91 1.87 -3.29 12.03
CA GLU A 91 0.53 -3.87 11.99
C GLU A 91 0.02 -4.06 10.56
N LEU A 92 0.25 -3.09 9.67
CA LEU A 92 -0.06 -3.21 8.25
C LEU A 92 0.69 -4.34 7.56
N ILE A 93 1.98 -4.49 7.86
CA ILE A 93 2.80 -5.55 7.28
C ILE A 93 2.31 -6.93 7.74
N GLU A 94 2.00 -7.09 9.03
CA GLU A 94 1.46 -8.33 9.58
C GLU A 94 0.09 -8.66 8.99
N PHE A 95 -0.78 -7.65 8.86
CA PHE A 95 -2.09 -7.81 8.24
C PHE A 95 -1.99 -8.30 6.79
N ILE A 96 -1.11 -7.68 5.98
CA ILE A 96 -0.88 -8.11 4.59
C ILE A 96 -0.34 -9.53 4.56
N SER A 97 0.60 -9.88 5.46
CA SER A 97 1.16 -11.23 5.51
C SER A 97 0.09 -12.28 5.84
N ALA A 98 -0.78 -11.99 6.81
CA ALA A 98 -1.90 -12.88 7.16
C ALA A 98 -2.86 -13.06 5.98
N PHE A 99 -3.25 -11.96 5.35
CA PHE A 99 -4.12 -11.98 4.17
C PHE A 99 -3.51 -12.79 3.02
N CYS A 100 -2.21 -12.63 2.75
CA CYS A 100 -1.53 -13.42 1.71
C CYS A 100 -1.56 -14.91 2.03
N ALA A 101 -1.35 -15.30 3.30
CA ALA A 101 -1.42 -16.70 3.72
C ALA A 101 -2.83 -17.29 3.53
N GLU A 102 -3.87 -16.52 3.82
CA GLU A 102 -5.27 -16.93 3.62
C GLU A 102 -5.63 -17.08 2.13
N GLN A 103 -5.13 -16.17 1.28
CA GLN A 103 -5.39 -16.18 -0.16
C GLN A 103 -4.43 -17.08 -0.95
N GLY A 104 -3.47 -17.74 -0.29
CA GLY A 104 -2.47 -18.59 -0.94
C GLY A 104 -1.46 -17.82 -1.81
N VAL A 105 -1.27 -16.53 -1.57
CA VAL A 105 -0.27 -15.69 -2.27
C VAL A 105 1.11 -15.97 -1.69
N LYS A 106 2.07 -16.29 -2.57
CA LYS A 106 3.45 -16.54 -2.17
C LYS A 106 4.22 -15.23 -2.11
N ILE A 107 4.68 -14.86 -0.93
CA ILE A 107 5.50 -13.67 -0.75
C ILE A 107 6.97 -14.06 -0.86
N ASP A 108 7.66 -13.62 -1.92
CA ASP A 108 9.12 -13.68 -2.00
C ASP A 108 9.68 -12.35 -1.47
N VAL A 109 9.85 -12.24 -0.15
CA VAL A 109 10.65 -11.15 0.42
C VAL A 109 11.99 -11.75 0.81
N GLN A 110 13.03 -11.40 0.06
CA GLN A 110 14.40 -11.68 0.50
C GLN A 110 14.69 -10.78 1.72
N GLU A 111 15.11 -11.43 2.81
CA GLU A 111 15.43 -10.81 4.11
C GLU A 111 16.73 -9.99 4.06
#